data_AF-A0A1I3TLA9-F1
#
_entry.id   AF-A0A1I3TLA9-F1
#
_cell.length_a   1.000
_cell.length_b   1.000
_cell.length_c   1.000
_cell.angle_alpha   90.00
_cell.angle_beta   90.00
_cell.angle_gamma   90.00
#
_symmetry.space_group_name_H-M   'P 1'
#
loop_
_entity.id
_entity.type
_entity.pdbx_description
1 polymer ?
#
loop_
_entity_poly.entity_id
_entity_poly.type
_entity_poly.pdbx_seq_one_letter_code
_entity_poly.pdbx_strand_id
1 'polypeptide(L)'
;MGELSEKEDEWQRQATAAAIAEARRAVGSAPLLNTPVGRLNDREWGWIVCGVIFGWIQARYQQAIAEGLDPEELMCAIEHSPSPGDVAAARSVLPLLAGKSGIDWSKPLMAWSKDEMINFVLMVRQLIDQAALTRDQGAALLRKPSLDEKNGDAILF
;
A
#
# COMPACT_ATOMS: atom_id res chain seq x y z
N MET A 1 -19.72 28.99 1.00
CA MET A 1 -20.00 27.54 0.91
C MET A 1 -20.05 27.00 -0.53
N GLY A 2 -19.96 27.83 -1.59
CA GLY A 2 -20.03 27.35 -2.99
C GLY A 2 -18.67 26.95 -3.62
N GLU A 3 -17.61 27.73 -3.42
CA GLU A 3 -16.33 27.54 -4.14
C GLU A 3 -15.55 26.27 -3.74
N LEU A 4 -15.67 25.81 -2.49
CA LEU A 4 -15.06 24.54 -2.05
C LEU A 4 -15.72 23.33 -2.72
N SER A 5 -17.05 23.38 -2.91
CA SER A 5 -17.81 22.33 -3.60
C SER A 5 -17.46 22.27 -5.08
N GLU A 6 -17.26 23.41 -5.74
CA GLU A 6 -16.93 23.45 -7.17
C GLU A 6 -15.53 22.88 -7.47
N LYS A 7 -14.56 23.11 -6.57
CA LYS A 7 -13.22 22.55 -6.69
C LYS A 7 -13.19 21.04 -6.42
N GLU A 8 -13.95 20.58 -5.44
CA GLU A 8 -14.15 19.15 -5.18
C GLU A 8 -14.84 18.45 -6.36
N ASP A 9 -15.86 19.09 -6.95
CA ASP A 9 -16.56 18.58 -8.13
C ASP A 9 -15.62 18.46 -9.34
N GLU A 10 -14.72 19.44 -9.54
CA GLU A 10 -13.74 19.40 -10.61
C GLU A 10 -12.73 18.26 -10.40
N TRP A 11 -12.20 18.07 -9.19
CA TRP A 11 -11.31 16.95 -8.91
C TRP A 11 -11.99 15.60 -9.04
N GLN A 12 -13.26 15.52 -8.66
CA GLN A 12 -14.06 14.31 -8.85
C GLN A 12 -14.24 14.00 -10.35
N ARG A 13 -14.47 15.02 -11.19
CA ARG A 13 -14.51 14.86 -12.66
C ARG A 13 -13.16 14.38 -13.20
N GLN A 14 -12.06 14.97 -12.75
CA GLN A 14 -10.72 14.58 -13.20
C GLN A 14 -10.36 13.14 -12.79
N ALA A 15 -10.67 12.75 -11.55
CA ALA A 15 -10.45 11.39 -11.08
C ALA A 15 -11.28 10.35 -11.85
N THR A 16 -12.53 10.71 -12.18
CA THR A 16 -13.40 9.88 -13.02
C THR A 16 -12.85 9.76 -14.44
N ALA A 17 -12.36 10.86 -15.02
CA ALA A 17 -11.76 10.87 -16.35
C ALA A 17 -10.48 10.02 -16.41
N ALA A 18 -9.62 10.13 -15.39
CA ALA A 18 -8.40 9.32 -15.27
C ALA A 18 -8.72 7.82 -15.17
N ALA A 19 -9.68 7.45 -14.33
CA ALA A 19 -10.15 6.07 -14.19
C ALA A 19 -10.70 5.50 -15.51
N ILE A 20 -11.47 6.29 -16.26
CA ILE A 20 -11.99 5.90 -17.59
C ILE A 20 -10.86 5.76 -18.60
N ALA A 21 -9.86 6.65 -18.59
CA ALA A 21 -8.71 6.58 -19.49
C ALA A 21 -7.89 5.30 -19.26
N GLU A 22 -7.64 4.94 -17.99
CA GLU A 22 -6.98 3.68 -17.63
C GLU A 22 -7.78 2.45 -18.06
N ALA A 23 -9.10 2.45 -17.83
CA ALA A 23 -10.00 1.39 -18.30
C ALA A 23 -9.94 1.23 -19.83
N ARG A 24 -9.97 2.35 -20.58
CA ARG A 24 -9.85 2.35 -22.04
C ARG A 24 -8.50 1.83 -22.50
N ARG A 25 -7.41 2.12 -21.78
CA ARG A 25 -6.09 1.59 -22.10
C ARG A 25 -6.03 0.08 -21.86
N ALA A 26 -6.63 -0.40 -20.77
CA ALA A 26 -6.73 -1.84 -20.49
C ALA A 26 -7.50 -2.54 -21.62
N VAL A 27 -8.66 -2.02 -22.03
CA VAL A 27 -9.46 -2.58 -23.14
C VAL A 27 -8.73 -2.48 -24.50
N GLY A 28 -7.99 -1.41 -24.73
CA GLY A 28 -7.19 -1.22 -25.95
C GLY A 28 -5.89 -2.03 -26.00
N SER A 29 -5.54 -2.75 -24.93
CA SER A 29 -4.36 -3.61 -24.90
C SER A 29 -4.58 -4.88 -25.72
N ALA A 30 -3.53 -5.39 -26.35
CA ALA A 30 -3.59 -6.58 -27.23
C ALA A 30 -4.34 -7.79 -26.62
N PRO A 31 -4.27 -8.08 -25.30
CA PRO A 31 -5.04 -9.15 -24.68
C PRO A 31 -6.57 -8.97 -24.69
N LEU A 32 -7.07 -7.73 -24.71
CA LEU A 32 -8.51 -7.42 -24.64
C LEU A 32 -9.06 -6.83 -25.94
N LEU A 33 -8.19 -6.62 -26.94
CA LEU A 33 -8.55 -5.99 -28.19
C LEU A 33 -9.56 -6.85 -28.96
N ASN A 34 -10.72 -6.26 -29.29
CA ASN A 34 -11.86 -6.90 -29.95
C ASN A 34 -12.63 -7.94 -29.11
N THR A 35 -12.33 -8.07 -27.81
CA THR A 35 -13.12 -8.93 -26.91
C THR A 35 -14.40 -8.19 -26.49
N PRO A 36 -15.60 -8.70 -26.78
CA PRO A 36 -16.84 -8.08 -26.30
C PRO A 36 -16.89 -8.09 -24.78
N VAL A 37 -17.32 -6.99 -24.17
CA VAL A 37 -17.38 -6.85 -22.69
C VAL A 37 -18.14 -7.99 -22.01
N GLY A 38 -19.22 -8.48 -22.63
CA GLY A 38 -20.01 -9.61 -22.11
C GLY A 38 -19.33 -10.98 -22.19
N ARG A 39 -18.10 -11.07 -22.71
CA ARG A 39 -17.31 -12.31 -22.81
C ARG A 39 -16.01 -12.27 -22.02
N LEU A 40 -15.78 -11.18 -21.27
CA LEU A 40 -14.60 -11.06 -20.43
C LEU A 40 -14.65 -12.08 -19.30
N ASN A 41 -13.53 -12.76 -19.06
CA ASN A 41 -13.38 -13.60 -17.88
C ASN A 41 -12.98 -12.77 -16.64
N ASP A 42 -13.00 -13.37 -15.45
CA ASP A 42 -12.74 -12.68 -14.19
C ASP A 42 -11.37 -12.01 -14.13
N ARG A 43 -10.36 -12.59 -14.78
CA ARG A 43 -9.01 -12.02 -14.84
C ARG A 43 -8.98 -10.75 -15.70
N GLU A 44 -9.67 -10.78 -16.83
CA GLU A 44 -9.79 -9.66 -17.76
C GLU A 44 -10.60 -8.51 -17.15
N TRP A 45 -11.68 -8.85 -16.43
CA TRP A 45 -12.38 -7.90 -15.57
C TRP A 45 -11.47 -7.32 -14.49
N GLY A 46 -10.65 -8.16 -13.86
CA GLY A 46 -9.65 -7.74 -12.89
C GLY A 46 -8.70 -6.69 -13.45
N TRP A 47 -8.22 -6.83 -14.69
CA TRP A 47 -7.35 -5.83 -15.32
C TRP A 47 -8.05 -4.48 -15.52
N ILE A 48 -9.30 -4.49 -15.96
CA ILE A 48 -10.08 -3.25 -16.15
C ILE A 48 -10.33 -2.58 -14.79
N VAL A 49 -10.75 -3.35 -13.78
CA VAL A 49 -11.02 -2.83 -12.43
C VAL A 49 -9.75 -2.28 -11.79
N CYS A 50 -8.62 -2.97 -11.89
CA CYS A 50 -7.34 -2.45 -11.41
C CYS A 50 -6.97 -1.14 -12.11
N GLY A 51 -7.13 -1.05 -13.43
CA GLY A 51 -6.90 0.20 -14.19
C GLY A 51 -7.76 1.35 -13.66
N VAL A 52 -9.07 1.13 -13.49
CA VAL A 52 -10.01 2.11 -12.92
C VAL A 52 -9.54 2.61 -11.55
N ILE A 53 -9.20 1.69 -10.64
CA ILE A 53 -8.78 2.01 -9.28
C ILE A 53 -7.47 2.80 -9.29
N PHE A 54 -6.45 2.35 -10.02
CA PHE A 54 -5.16 3.04 -10.05
C PHE A 54 -5.24 4.41 -10.71
N GLY A 55 -6.05 4.58 -11.77
CA GLY A 55 -6.30 5.89 -12.38
C GLY A 55 -6.97 6.87 -11.43
N TRP A 56 -7.96 6.40 -10.66
CA TRP A 56 -8.62 7.22 -9.65
C TRP A 56 -7.68 7.62 -8.52
N ILE A 57 -6.89 6.66 -8.00
CA ILE A 57 -5.89 6.91 -6.94
C ILE A 57 -4.84 7.92 -7.41
N GLN A 58 -4.34 7.78 -8.64
CA GLN A 58 -3.36 8.71 -9.21
C GLN A 58 -3.90 10.14 -9.25
N ALA A 59 -5.14 10.34 -9.71
CA ALA A 59 -5.75 11.66 -9.77
C ALA A 59 -5.98 12.27 -8.38
N ARG A 60 -6.38 11.46 -7.39
CA ARG A 60 -6.49 11.90 -5.99
C ARG A 60 -5.15 12.26 -5.38
N TYR A 61 -4.09 11.57 -5.77
CA TYR A 61 -2.74 11.92 -5.35
C TYR A 61 -2.29 13.26 -5.97
N GLN A 62 -2.60 13.49 -7.25
CA GLN A 62 -2.36 14.78 -7.90
C GLN A 62 -3.18 15.92 -7.27
N GLN A 63 -4.42 15.65 -6.88
CA GLN A 63 -5.24 16.59 -6.09
C GLN A 63 -4.54 16.97 -4.79
N ALA A 64 -4.09 15.98 -4.01
CA ALA A 64 -3.41 16.24 -2.74
C ALA A 64 -2.19 17.14 -2.94
N ILE A 65 -1.34 16.82 -3.92
CA ILE A 65 -0.18 17.65 -4.29
C ILE A 65 -0.61 19.08 -4.66
N ALA A 66 -1.64 19.22 -5.49
CA ALA A 66 -2.12 20.53 -5.97
C ALA A 66 -2.81 21.37 -4.89
N GLU A 67 -3.32 20.74 -3.84
CA GLU A 67 -3.91 21.40 -2.67
C GLU A 67 -2.86 21.76 -1.61
N GLY A 68 -1.58 21.50 -1.89
CA GLY A 68 -0.50 21.76 -0.94
C GLY A 68 -0.49 20.80 0.23
N LEU A 69 -1.23 19.67 0.14
CA LEU A 69 -0.94 18.49 0.95
C LEU A 69 0.30 17.86 0.33
N ASP A 70 1.45 18.44 0.63
CA ASP A 70 2.73 17.88 0.24
C ASP A 70 2.77 16.43 0.76
N PRO A 71 2.92 15.41 -0.09
CA PRO A 71 3.04 14.02 0.37
C PRO A 71 4.21 13.84 1.32
N GLU A 72 5.26 14.66 1.20
CA GLU A 72 6.32 14.77 2.20
C GLU A 72 5.83 15.42 3.49
N GLU A 73 5.02 16.49 3.49
CA GLU A 73 4.39 16.97 4.74
C GLU A 73 3.39 15.98 5.33
N LEU A 74 2.66 15.17 4.56
CA LEU A 74 1.77 14.15 5.12
C LEU A 74 2.59 12.98 5.70
N MET A 75 3.70 12.60 5.03
CA MET A 75 4.65 11.59 5.54
C MET A 75 5.51 12.11 6.70
N CYS A 76 5.83 13.40 6.74
CA CYS A 76 6.59 14.08 7.79
C CYS A 76 5.69 14.53 8.95
N ALA A 77 4.41 14.83 8.72
CA ALA A 77 3.41 15.04 9.77
C ALA A 77 3.03 13.72 10.44
N ILE A 78 3.19 12.60 9.73
CA ILE A 78 3.43 11.29 10.35
C ILE A 78 4.90 11.24 10.81
N GLU A 79 5.32 12.21 11.64
CA GLU A 79 6.61 12.20 12.32
C GLU A 79 6.58 11.07 13.38
N HIS A 80 6.44 9.82 12.94
CA HIS A 80 6.91 8.69 13.69
C HIS A 80 8.43 8.74 13.59
N SER A 81 9.04 9.55 14.47
CA SER A 81 10.33 9.12 15.02
C SER A 81 10.18 7.63 15.31
N PRO A 82 10.98 6.75 14.67
CA PRO A 82 10.74 5.33 14.73
C PRO A 82 10.68 4.96 16.20
N SER A 83 9.53 4.43 16.62
CA SER A 83 9.37 4.04 18.01
C SER A 83 10.46 3.02 18.34
N PRO A 84 10.84 2.85 19.61
CA PRO A 84 11.77 1.78 19.98
C PRO A 84 11.37 0.40 19.42
N GLY A 85 10.07 0.16 19.23
CA GLY A 85 9.54 -1.03 18.56
C GLY A 85 9.81 -1.08 17.06
N ASP A 86 9.74 0.04 16.35
CA ASP A 86 10.03 0.13 14.91
C ASP A 86 11.53 -0.07 14.65
N VAL A 87 12.40 0.46 15.52
CA VAL A 87 13.85 0.20 15.47
C VAL A 87 14.16 -1.27 15.73
N ALA A 88 13.48 -1.90 16.69
CA ALA A 88 13.65 -3.31 16.98
C ALA A 88 13.16 -4.21 15.83
N ALA A 89 12.02 -3.87 15.21
CA ALA A 89 11.50 -4.55 14.05
C ALA A 89 12.42 -4.40 12.84
N ALA A 90 12.93 -3.18 12.57
CA ALA A 90 13.92 -2.96 11.52
C ALA A 90 15.17 -3.83 11.75
N ARG A 91 15.70 -3.89 12.98
CA ARG A 91 16.85 -4.73 13.31
C ARG A 91 16.59 -6.22 13.13
N SER A 92 15.40 -6.71 13.46
CA SER A 92 15.07 -8.13 13.35
C SER A 92 14.89 -8.58 11.90
N VAL A 93 14.52 -7.67 10.99
CA VAL A 93 14.38 -7.98 9.56
C VAL A 93 15.69 -7.87 8.78
N LEU A 94 16.72 -7.20 9.30
CA LEU A 94 18.01 -7.04 8.61
C LEU A 94 18.67 -8.38 8.21
N PRO A 95 18.73 -9.43 9.06
CA PRO A 95 19.27 -10.72 8.65
C PRO A 95 18.45 -11.40 7.55
N LEU A 96 17.12 -11.23 7.58
CA LEU A 96 16.22 -11.77 6.56
C LEU A 96 16.39 -11.03 5.23
N LEU A 97 16.57 -9.71 5.28
CA LEU A 97 16.83 -8.86 4.13
C LEU A 97 18.18 -9.22 3.48
N ALA A 98 19.22 -9.42 4.28
CA ALA A 98 20.54 -9.83 3.80
C ALA A 98 20.52 -11.20 3.08
N GLY A 99 19.61 -12.09 3.47
CA GLY A 99 19.42 -13.41 2.85
C GLY A 99 18.50 -13.42 1.63
N LYS A 100 17.90 -12.29 1.23
CA LYS A 100 17.01 -12.25 0.05
C LYS A 100 17.81 -12.31 -1.24
N SER A 101 17.45 -13.26 -2.10
CA SER A 101 17.92 -13.32 -3.48
C SER A 101 17.39 -12.14 -4.29
N GLY A 102 18.23 -11.54 -5.13
CA GLY A 102 17.84 -10.45 -6.03
C GLY A 102 18.32 -9.06 -5.60
N ILE A 103 19.01 -8.94 -4.46
CA ILE A 103 19.72 -7.71 -4.08
C ILE A 103 21.22 -7.96 -4.25
N ASP A 104 21.85 -7.19 -5.13
CA ASP A 104 23.30 -7.18 -5.28
C ASP A 104 23.92 -6.16 -4.32
N TRP A 105 24.25 -6.62 -3.13
CA TRP A 105 24.87 -5.81 -2.08
C TRP A 105 26.29 -5.32 -2.42
N SER A 106 26.89 -5.81 -3.51
CA SER A 106 28.21 -5.34 -3.97
C SER A 106 28.14 -3.97 -4.67
N LYS A 107 26.93 -3.58 -5.12
CA LYS A 107 26.70 -2.30 -5.78
C LYS A 107 26.23 -1.24 -4.78
N PRO A 108 26.80 -0.03 -4.79
CA PRO A 108 26.26 1.07 -4.00
C PRO A 108 24.84 1.39 -4.49
N LEU A 109 23.97 1.86 -3.59
CA LEU A 109 22.57 2.21 -3.90
C LEU A 109 22.46 3.16 -5.11
N MET A 110 23.39 4.09 -5.27
CA MET A 110 23.40 5.05 -6.38
C MET A 110 23.60 4.40 -7.77
N ALA A 111 24.12 3.17 -7.81
CA ALA A 111 24.31 2.41 -9.03
C ALA A 111 23.11 1.50 -9.37
N TRP A 112 22.06 1.51 -8.55
CA TRP A 112 20.86 0.73 -8.78
C TRP A 112 19.96 1.44 -9.79
N SER A 113 19.32 0.66 -10.65
CA SER A 113 18.24 1.15 -11.50
C SER A 113 17.02 1.53 -10.66
N LYS A 114 16.14 2.35 -11.24
CA LYS A 114 14.89 2.76 -10.60
C LYS A 114 14.01 1.57 -10.23
N ASP A 115 13.96 0.53 -11.07
CA ASP A 115 13.18 -0.67 -10.81
C ASP A 115 13.78 -1.51 -9.67
N GLU A 116 15.11 -1.59 -9.56
CA GLU A 116 15.79 -2.22 -8.43
C GLU A 116 15.50 -1.50 -7.11
N MET A 117 15.51 -0.15 -7.12
CA MET A 117 15.17 0.65 -5.94
C MET A 117 13.70 0.47 -5.53
N ILE A 118 12.78 0.48 -6.49
CA ILE A 118 11.35 0.27 -6.21
C ILE A 118 11.12 -1.12 -5.60
N ASN A 119 11.70 -2.17 -6.21
CA ASN A 119 11.58 -3.53 -5.71
C ASN A 119 12.19 -3.69 -4.30
N PHE A 120 13.32 -3.04 -4.04
CA PHE A 120 13.95 -3.03 -2.73
C PHE A 120 13.04 -2.39 -1.67
N VAL A 121 12.52 -1.18 -1.93
CA VAL A 121 11.65 -0.46 -0.98
C VAL A 121 10.38 -1.27 -0.67
N LEU A 122 9.75 -1.86 -1.69
CA LEU A 122 8.57 -2.70 -1.51
C LEU A 122 8.89 -3.97 -0.71
N MET A 123 10.04 -4.60 -0.95
CA MET A 123 10.49 -5.78 -0.22
C MET A 123 10.76 -5.48 1.26
N VAL A 124 11.44 -4.37 1.55
CA VAL A 124 11.70 -3.91 2.92
C VAL A 124 10.39 -3.62 3.64
N ARG A 125 9.43 -2.96 2.97
CA ARG A 125 8.12 -2.68 3.55
C ARG A 125 7.36 -3.95 3.92
N GLN A 126 7.34 -4.96 3.04
CA GLN A 126 6.71 -6.25 3.33
C GLN A 126 7.32 -6.94 4.55
N LEU A 127 8.65 -6.93 4.69
CA LEU A 127 9.32 -7.53 5.84
C LEU A 127 9.00 -6.80 7.15
N ILE A 128 8.95 -5.46 7.12
CA ILE A 128 8.57 -4.65 8.27
C ILE A 128 7.12 -4.92 8.67
N ASP A 129 6.19 -4.97 7.71
CA ASP A 129 4.78 -5.27 7.97
C ASP A 129 4.61 -6.68 8.57
N GLN A 130 5.38 -7.67 8.10
CA GLN A 130 5.38 -9.03 8.68
C GLN A 130 5.93 -9.06 10.10
N ALA A 131 7.02 -8.33 10.38
CA ALA A 131 7.58 -8.22 11.72
C ALA A 131 6.61 -7.53 12.68
N ALA A 132 5.91 -6.48 12.23
CA ALA A 132 4.89 -5.79 13.00
C ALA A 132 3.69 -6.70 13.32
N LEU A 133 3.18 -7.44 12.33
CA LEU A 133 2.11 -8.43 12.54
C LEU A 133 2.51 -9.51 13.55
N THR A 134 3.72 -10.04 13.45
CA THR A 134 4.24 -11.07 14.37
C THR A 134 4.37 -10.54 15.79
N ARG A 135 4.83 -9.29 15.96
CA ARG A 135 4.88 -8.62 17.25
C ARG A 135 3.49 -8.46 17.85
N ASP A 136 2.52 -7.98 17.07
CA ASP A 136 1.17 -7.72 17.56
C ASP A 136 0.44 -9.02 17.93
N GLN A 137 0.68 -10.11 17.17
CA GLN A 137 0.24 -11.46 17.53
C GLN A 137 0.92 -11.97 18.80
N GLY A 138 2.24 -11.77 18.95
CA GLY A 138 2.97 -12.13 20.18
C GLY A 138 2.51 -11.33 21.41
N ALA A 139 2.19 -10.05 21.24
CA ALA A 139 1.64 -9.20 22.29
C ALA A 139 0.22 -9.65 22.70
N ALA A 140 -0.59 -10.14 21.75
CA ALA A 140 -1.89 -10.73 22.04
C ALA A 140 -1.77 -12.05 22.84
N LEU A 141 -0.74 -12.86 22.58
CA LEU A 141 -0.46 -14.09 23.35
C LEU A 141 0.07 -13.81 24.77
N LEU A 142 0.72 -12.66 24.98
CA LEU A 142 1.23 -12.22 26.29
C LEU A 142 0.21 -11.43 27.11
N ARG A 143 -0.91 -11.00 26.52
CA ARG A 143 -2.08 -10.53 27.28
C ARG A 143 -2.65 -11.72 28.03
N LYS A 144 -2.23 -11.88 29.29
CA LYS A 144 -2.85 -12.79 30.25
C LYS A 144 -4.37 -12.57 30.16
N PRO A 145 -5.20 -13.60 30.00
CA PRO A 145 -6.64 -13.41 30.06
C PRO A 145 -6.91 -12.70 31.38
N SER A 146 -7.60 -11.56 31.32
CA SER A 146 -8.09 -10.90 32.52
C SER A 146 -8.86 -11.97 33.28
N LEU A 147 -8.33 -12.38 34.44
CA LEU A 147 -9.07 -13.22 35.35
C LEU A 147 -10.32 -12.42 35.68
N ASP A 148 -11.44 -12.89 35.15
CA ASP A 148 -12.74 -12.36 35.51
C ASP A 148 -12.91 -12.70 37.00
N GLU A 149 -12.69 -11.73 37.88
CA GLU A 149 -12.80 -11.89 39.35
C GLU A 149 -14.22 -12.26 39.80
N LYS A 150 -15.13 -12.55 38.86
CA LYS A 150 -16.54 -12.85 39.16
C LYS A 150 -17.04 -14.23 38.83
N ASN A 151 -16.28 -15.14 38.21
CA ASN A 151 -16.68 -16.55 38.17
C ASN A 151 -15.46 -17.46 38.05
N GLY A 152 -15.09 -18.07 39.17
CA GLY A 152 -14.06 -19.10 39.21
C GLY A 152 -14.54 -20.39 38.57
N ASP A 153 -14.55 -20.44 37.24
CA ASP A 153 -14.49 -21.71 36.51
C ASP A 153 -13.77 -21.52 35.17
N ALA A 154 -12.69 -22.28 35.01
CA ALA A 154 -11.93 -22.36 33.77
C ALA A 154 -12.72 -23.20 32.75
N ILE A 155 -13.06 -22.60 31.60
CA ILE A 155 -13.53 -23.38 30.45
C ILE A 155 -12.32 -23.61 29.53
N LEU A 156 -11.79 -24.84 29.60
CA LEU A 156 -10.98 -25.43 28.55
C LEU A 156 -11.91 -25.83 27.41
N PHE A 157 -11.68 -25.32 26.19
CA PHE A 157 -11.52 -26.06 24.93
C PHE A 157 -11.19 -25.07 23.80
#